data_AF-A0A1W9USF6-F1
#
_entry.id   AF-A0A1W9USF6-F1
#
_cell.length_a   1.000
_cell.length_b   1.000
_cell.length_c   1.000
_cell.angle_alpha   90.00
_cell.angle_beta   90.00
_cell.angle_gamma   90.00
#
_symmetry.space_group_name_H-M   'P 1'
#
loop_
_entity.id
_entity.type
_entity.pdbx_description
1 polymer ?
#
loop_
_entity_poly.entity_id
_entity_poly.type
_entity_poly.pdbx_seq_one_letter_code
_entity_poly.pdbx_strand_id
1 'polypeptide(L)'
;MSRAQSEPASHVARAKALLAVASGQSYTAAARVAGRRSNDAVSQLVSRFNREGLAAIEPRHGGGPETIYGEKERKRILVEFKRQPDREKDGTATWSLSTLQGALREAPDGFPNISTYTIGLALHEAGWTWQKDRTWCKTGTVTRKRNGVPVEVTDPEAEEKKL
;
A
#
# COMPACT_ATOMS: atom_id res chain seq x y z
N MET A 1 24.58 4.59 16.22
CA MET A 1 25.45 3.53 15.66
C MET A 1 25.58 3.76 14.16
N SER A 2 26.62 4.49 13.74
CA SER A 2 26.90 4.79 12.33
C SER A 2 27.64 3.63 11.68
N ARG A 3 27.06 3.07 10.63
CA ARG A 3 27.75 2.19 9.69
C ARG A 3 27.10 2.32 8.31
N ALA A 4 27.66 3.20 7.50
CA ALA A 4 27.68 3.04 6.05
C ALA A 4 29.08 3.44 5.58
N GLN A 5 29.92 2.45 5.26
CA GLN A 5 31.25 2.69 4.69
C GLN A 5 31.18 2.94 3.16
N SER A 6 29.99 2.88 2.57
CA SER A 6 29.76 3.02 1.13
C SER A 6 28.42 3.70 0.83
N GLU A 7 28.44 4.71 -0.04
CA GLU A 7 27.22 5.33 -0.60
C GLU A 7 26.41 4.34 -1.45
N PRO A 8 25.07 4.48 -1.53
CA PRO A 8 24.25 3.64 -2.39
C PRO A 8 24.72 3.68 -3.85
N ALA A 9 24.69 2.55 -4.55
CA ALA A 9 25.13 2.48 -5.95
C ALA A 9 24.39 3.47 -6.87
N SER A 10 23.13 3.79 -6.55
CA SER A 10 22.33 4.78 -7.27
C SER A 10 22.86 6.21 -7.11
N HIS A 11 23.37 6.56 -5.93
CA HIS A 11 24.03 7.84 -5.65
C HIS A 11 25.35 7.94 -6.40
N VAL A 12 26.20 6.91 -6.30
CA VAL A 12 27.50 6.84 -7.00
C VAL A 12 27.32 6.95 -8.52
N ALA A 13 26.34 6.26 -9.09
CA ALA A 13 26.04 6.34 -10.53
C ALA A 13 25.65 7.77 -10.96
N ARG A 14 24.84 8.48 -10.16
CA ARG A 14 24.43 9.86 -10.46
C ARG A 14 25.59 10.84 -10.32
N ALA A 15 26.41 10.69 -9.29
CA ALA A 15 27.61 11.50 -9.11
C ALA A 15 28.59 11.32 -10.28
N LYS A 16 28.81 10.07 -10.74
CA LYS A 16 29.60 9.77 -11.94
C LYS A 16 29.03 10.41 -13.21
N ALA A 17 27.71 10.38 -13.39
CA ALA A 17 27.06 11.03 -14.52
C ALA A 17 27.30 12.56 -14.51
N LEU A 18 27.11 13.21 -13.36
CA LEU A 18 27.32 14.65 -13.20
C LEU A 18 28.78 15.04 -13.44
N LEU A 19 29.73 14.28 -12.89
CA LEU A 19 31.16 14.53 -13.10
C LEU A 19 31.56 14.39 -14.57
N ALA A 20 31.03 13.38 -15.27
CA ALA A 20 31.28 13.19 -16.70
C ALA A 20 30.76 14.37 -17.54
N VAL A 21 29.54 14.86 -17.24
CA VAL A 21 28.98 16.05 -17.90
C VAL A 21 29.79 17.30 -17.59
N ALA A 22 30.18 17.52 -16.32
CA ALA A 22 31.01 18.65 -15.92
C ALA A 22 32.39 18.62 -16.61
N SER A 23 32.87 17.44 -16.96
CA SER A 23 34.11 17.22 -17.72
C SER A 23 33.92 17.37 -19.25
N GLY A 24 32.76 17.87 -19.70
CA GLY A 24 32.46 18.14 -21.12
C GLY A 24 32.01 16.92 -21.94
N GLN A 25 31.72 15.78 -21.30
CA GLN A 25 31.20 14.62 -22.03
C GLN A 25 29.74 14.81 -22.43
N SER A 26 29.35 14.20 -23.56
CA SER A 26 27.95 14.16 -23.99
C SER A 26 27.08 13.37 -23.01
N TYR A 27 25.77 13.63 -22.98
CA TYR A 27 24.83 12.91 -22.11
C TYR A 27 24.78 11.40 -22.39
N THR A 28 25.05 10.97 -23.64
CA THR A 28 25.14 9.55 -23.99
C THR A 28 26.39 8.89 -23.40
N ALA A 29 27.53 9.57 -23.42
CA ALA A 29 28.77 9.10 -22.79
C ALA A 29 28.63 9.05 -21.26
N ALA A 30 28.10 10.12 -20.66
CA ALA A 30 27.85 10.19 -19.22
C ALA A 30 26.87 9.11 -18.73
N ALA A 31 25.84 8.76 -19.53
CA ALA A 31 24.93 7.66 -19.21
C ALA A 31 25.67 6.32 -19.13
N ARG A 32 26.58 6.04 -20.09
CA ARG A 32 27.39 4.82 -20.10
C ARG A 32 28.31 4.73 -18.88
N VAL A 33 28.97 5.82 -18.51
CA VAL A 33 29.83 5.90 -17.30
C VAL A 33 29.03 5.61 -16.02
N ALA A 34 27.76 6.04 -15.99
CA ALA A 34 26.84 5.80 -14.88
C ALA A 34 26.13 4.43 -14.93
N GLY A 35 26.44 3.57 -15.90
CA GLY A 35 25.78 2.27 -16.08
C GLY A 35 24.31 2.38 -16.51
N ARG A 36 23.90 3.52 -17.09
CA ARG A 36 22.53 3.78 -17.56
C ARG A 36 22.41 3.62 -19.07
N ARG A 37 21.22 3.21 -19.51
CA ARG A 37 20.88 3.01 -20.92
C ARG A 37 20.28 4.26 -21.59
N SER A 38 19.71 5.18 -20.82
CA SER A 38 19.03 6.39 -21.32
C SER A 38 19.81 7.66 -20.99
N ASN A 39 19.98 8.53 -22.00
CA ASN A 39 20.54 9.88 -21.88
C ASN A 39 19.53 10.88 -21.29
N ASP A 40 18.22 10.68 -21.47
CA ASP A 40 17.17 11.52 -20.87
C ASP A 40 17.28 11.52 -19.34
N ALA A 41 17.60 10.37 -18.75
CA ALA A 41 17.83 10.24 -17.32
C ALA A 41 19.03 11.05 -16.82
N VAL A 42 20.00 11.36 -17.70
CA VAL A 42 21.15 12.24 -17.39
C VAL A 42 20.74 13.70 -17.58
N SER A 43 20.04 14.04 -18.67
CA SER A 43 19.53 15.40 -18.91
C SER A 43 18.63 15.88 -17.77
N GLN A 44 17.67 15.05 -17.33
CA GLN A 44 16.80 15.36 -16.20
C GLN A 44 17.57 15.49 -14.88
N LEU A 45 18.61 14.66 -14.68
CA LEU A 45 19.46 14.75 -13.51
C LEU A 45 20.26 16.06 -13.49
N VAL A 46 20.85 16.46 -14.62
CA VAL A 46 21.61 17.72 -14.74
C VAL A 46 20.69 18.92 -14.53
N SER A 47 19.53 18.95 -15.19
CA SER A 47 18.53 20.01 -15.00
C SER A 47 18.12 20.14 -13.53
N ARG A 48 17.88 19.00 -12.86
CA ARG A 48 17.54 18.98 -11.43
C ARG A 48 18.71 19.43 -10.56
N PHE A 49 19.92 18.97 -10.83
CA PHE A 49 21.12 19.37 -10.10
C PHE A 49 21.37 20.87 -10.20
N ASN A 50 21.19 21.46 -11.38
CA ASN A 50 21.33 22.91 -11.57
C ASN A 50 20.29 23.72 -10.78
N ARG A 51 19.14 23.14 -10.45
CA ARG A 51 18.07 23.79 -9.67
C ARG A 51 18.15 23.52 -8.16
N GLU A 52 18.50 22.29 -7.78
CA GLU A 52 18.37 21.77 -6.41
C GLU A 52 19.72 21.46 -5.74
N GLY A 53 20.83 21.54 -6.48
CA GLY A 53 22.17 21.21 -5.99
C GLY A 53 22.33 19.74 -5.64
N LEU A 54 23.10 19.45 -4.59
CA LEU A 54 23.42 18.09 -4.13
C LEU A 54 22.17 17.26 -3.79
N ALA A 55 21.06 17.91 -3.41
CA ALA A 55 19.79 17.23 -3.16
C ALA A 55 19.26 16.48 -4.41
N ALA A 56 19.76 16.80 -5.61
CA ALA A 56 19.43 16.09 -6.84
C ALA A 56 19.99 14.65 -6.91
N ILE A 57 21.04 14.36 -6.14
CA ILE A 57 21.69 13.06 -6.11
C ILE A 57 20.75 12.02 -5.49
N GLU A 58 19.97 12.39 -4.47
CA GLU A 58 19.00 11.51 -3.82
C GLU A 58 17.90 11.06 -4.80
N PRO A 59 17.67 9.74 -4.99
CA PRO A 59 16.49 9.24 -5.66
C PRO A 59 15.21 9.76 -5.01
N ARG A 60 14.37 10.43 -5.80
CA ARG A 60 12.97 10.59 -5.39
C ARG A 60 12.30 9.22 -5.50
N HIS A 61 11.44 8.90 -4.53
CA HIS A 61 10.54 7.77 -4.66
C HIS A 61 9.74 7.94 -5.97
N GLY A 62 9.84 6.97 -6.87
CA GLY A 62 9.28 7.03 -8.22
C GLY A 62 7.76 6.90 -8.29
N GLY A 63 7.06 7.15 -7.18
CA GLY A 63 5.67 6.77 -6.98
C GLY A 63 5.52 5.25 -6.79
N GLY A 64 4.49 4.85 -6.06
CA GLY A 64 3.99 3.48 -6.09
C GLY A 64 3.03 3.28 -7.26
N PRO A 65 2.59 2.03 -7.53
CA PRO A 65 1.46 1.79 -8.42
C PRO A 65 0.24 2.63 -8.04
N GLU A 66 -0.57 2.99 -9.04
CA GLU A 66 -1.83 3.70 -8.81
C GLU A 66 -2.73 2.91 -7.84
N THR A 67 -3.29 3.59 -6.85
CA THR A 67 -4.17 2.95 -5.86
C THR A 67 -5.54 2.73 -6.47
N ILE A 68 -5.79 1.52 -6.98
CA ILE A 68 -7.05 1.13 -7.64
C ILE A 68 -8.22 1.08 -6.64
N TYR A 69 -7.96 0.69 -5.38
CA TYR A 69 -8.97 0.59 -4.32
C TYR A 69 -8.60 1.53 -3.18
N GLY A 70 -9.01 2.79 -3.35
CA GLY A 70 -8.83 3.85 -2.38
C GLY A 70 -9.84 3.78 -1.24
N GLU A 71 -9.96 4.87 -0.49
CA GLU A 71 -10.81 4.90 0.70
C GLU A 71 -12.30 4.66 0.42
N LYS A 72 -12.81 5.15 -0.72
CA LYS A 72 -14.22 5.00 -1.08
C LYS A 72 -14.55 3.53 -1.32
N GLU A 73 -13.69 2.83 -2.04
CA GLU A 73 -13.83 1.42 -2.35
C GLU A 73 -13.72 0.58 -1.07
N ARG A 74 -12.75 0.89 -0.21
CA ARG A 74 -12.60 0.25 1.11
C ARG A 74 -13.83 0.43 1.99
N LYS A 75 -14.41 1.64 2.02
CA LYS A 75 -15.67 1.91 2.74
C LYS A 75 -16.82 1.07 2.20
N ARG A 76 -16.93 0.92 0.88
CA ARG A 76 -17.98 0.08 0.27
C ARG A 76 -17.82 -1.40 0.60
N ILE A 77 -16.59 -1.91 0.59
CA ILE A 77 -16.28 -3.29 1.05
C ILE A 77 -16.76 -3.49 2.49
N LEU A 78 -16.50 -2.52 3.37
CA LEU A 78 -16.93 -2.60 4.77
C LEU A 78 -18.45 -2.52 4.94
N VAL A 79 -19.14 -1.75 4.11
CA VAL A 79 -20.61 -1.71 4.09
C VAL A 79 -21.16 -3.08 3.71
N GLU A 80 -20.62 -3.72 2.67
CA GLU A 80 -21.06 -5.05 2.26
C GLU A 80 -20.75 -6.11 3.32
N PHE A 81 -19.55 -6.05 3.91
CA PHE A 81 -19.15 -6.96 4.97
C PHE A 81 -20.04 -6.87 6.23
N LYS A 82 -20.54 -5.67 6.56
CA LYS A 82 -21.46 -5.47 7.70
C LYS A 82 -22.89 -5.88 7.40
N ARG A 83 -23.28 -5.99 6.13
CA ARG A 83 -24.60 -6.51 5.75
C ARG A 83 -24.69 -7.97 6.17
N GLN A 84 -25.84 -8.39 6.69
CA GLN A 84 -26.09 -9.81 6.90
C GLN A 84 -26.25 -10.52 5.55
N PRO A 85 -25.52 -11.63 5.29
CA PRO A 85 -25.72 -12.41 4.08
C PRO A 85 -27.17 -12.88 3.94
N ASP A 86 -27.69 -12.78 2.73
CA ASP A 86 -28.96 -13.37 2.33
C ASP A 86 -28.68 -14.83 1.91
N ARG A 87 -29.36 -15.79 2.54
CA ARG A 87 -29.10 -17.22 2.29
C ARG A 87 -29.49 -17.65 0.87
N GLU A 88 -30.50 -17.01 0.28
CA GLU A 88 -30.97 -17.35 -1.06
C GLU A 88 -30.08 -16.74 -2.14
N LYS A 89 -29.58 -15.52 -1.90
CA LYS A 89 -28.76 -14.79 -2.89
C LYS A 89 -27.26 -15.04 -2.73
N ASP A 90 -26.75 -14.99 -1.49
CA ASP A 90 -25.33 -15.06 -1.19
C ASP A 90 -24.86 -16.49 -0.86
N GLY A 91 -25.79 -17.43 -0.68
CA GLY A 91 -25.51 -18.85 -0.45
C GLY A 91 -24.81 -19.16 0.88
N THR A 92 -24.75 -18.19 1.80
CA THR A 92 -24.10 -18.36 3.11
C THR A 92 -24.88 -17.66 4.21
N ALA A 93 -24.68 -18.08 5.46
CA ALA A 93 -25.18 -17.38 6.64
C ALA A 93 -24.14 -16.43 7.25
N THR A 94 -22.86 -16.59 6.88
CA THR A 94 -21.72 -15.80 7.36
C THR A 94 -20.75 -15.53 6.22
N TRP A 95 -20.20 -14.32 6.13
CA TRP A 95 -19.23 -13.98 5.10
C TRP A 95 -17.92 -14.78 5.23
N SER A 96 -17.58 -15.52 4.18
CA SER A 96 -16.19 -15.86 3.84
C SER A 96 -15.64 -14.80 2.87
N LEU A 97 -14.31 -14.72 2.69
CA LEU A 97 -13.74 -13.81 1.68
C LEU A 97 -14.23 -14.13 0.26
N SER A 98 -14.43 -15.40 -0.07
CA SER A 98 -14.90 -15.83 -1.38
C SER A 98 -16.37 -15.49 -1.63
N THR A 99 -17.23 -15.66 -0.62
CA THR A 99 -18.65 -15.30 -0.73
C THR A 99 -18.83 -13.78 -0.77
N LEU A 100 -18.07 -13.04 0.05
CA LEU A 100 -18.04 -11.58 -0.02
C LEU A 100 -17.50 -11.06 -1.36
N GLN A 101 -16.50 -11.73 -1.94
CA GLN A 101 -16.02 -11.42 -3.28
C GLN A 101 -17.11 -11.62 -4.34
N GLY A 102 -17.87 -12.72 -4.26
CA GLY A 102 -19.00 -12.98 -5.17
C GLY A 102 -20.03 -11.85 -5.11
N ALA A 103 -20.51 -11.55 -3.90
CA ALA A 103 -21.48 -10.48 -3.66
C ALA A 103 -20.97 -9.11 -4.15
N LEU A 104 -19.71 -8.78 -3.87
CA LEU A 104 -19.11 -7.53 -4.35
C LEU A 104 -18.93 -7.47 -5.86
N ARG A 105 -18.81 -8.60 -6.56
CA ARG A 105 -18.71 -8.63 -8.02
C ARG A 105 -20.07 -8.52 -8.70
N GLU A 106 -21.11 -9.04 -8.07
CA GLU A 106 -22.48 -9.04 -8.58
C GLU A 106 -23.25 -7.76 -8.27
N ALA A 107 -22.81 -6.99 -7.27
CA ALA A 107 -23.44 -5.72 -6.91
C ALA A 107 -23.41 -4.70 -8.06
N PRO A 108 -24.48 -3.90 -8.27
CA PRO A 108 -24.52 -2.88 -9.32
C PRO A 108 -23.43 -1.80 -9.20
N ASP A 109 -23.00 -1.51 -7.97
CA ASP A 109 -21.88 -0.63 -7.62
C ASP A 109 -20.63 -1.42 -7.19
N GLY A 110 -20.55 -2.66 -7.67
CA GLY A 110 -19.57 -3.66 -7.29
C GLY A 110 -18.18 -3.47 -7.90
N PHE A 111 -17.30 -4.40 -7.54
CA PHE A 111 -15.91 -4.44 -7.97
C PHE A 111 -15.63 -5.70 -8.79
N PRO A 112 -15.82 -5.69 -10.13
CA PRO A 112 -15.76 -6.89 -10.96
C PRO A 112 -14.41 -7.62 -10.88
N ASN A 113 -13.32 -6.87 -10.69
CA ASN A 113 -11.96 -7.40 -10.65
C ASN A 113 -11.37 -7.50 -9.23
N ILE A 114 -12.19 -7.37 -8.18
CA ILE A 114 -11.65 -7.38 -6.81
C ILE A 114 -11.11 -8.76 -6.46
N SER A 115 -9.97 -8.77 -5.78
CA SER A 115 -9.36 -9.98 -5.24
C SER A 115 -9.74 -10.19 -3.77
N THR A 116 -9.75 -11.44 -3.32
CA THR A 116 -9.89 -11.76 -1.89
C THR A 116 -8.79 -11.14 -1.04
N TYR A 117 -7.59 -10.94 -1.59
CA TYR A 117 -6.49 -10.24 -0.94
C TYR A 117 -6.82 -8.77 -0.66
N THR A 118 -7.35 -8.05 -1.65
CA THR A 118 -7.77 -6.64 -1.50
C THR A 118 -8.87 -6.50 -0.44
N ILE A 119 -9.84 -7.42 -0.45
CA ILE A 119 -10.91 -7.46 0.56
C ILE A 119 -10.30 -7.69 1.95
N GLY A 120 -9.43 -8.70 2.09
CA GLY A 120 -8.75 -9.00 3.36
C GLY A 120 -7.92 -7.83 3.88
N LEU A 121 -7.20 -7.12 3.00
CA LEU A 121 -6.44 -5.93 3.37
C LEU A 121 -7.36 -4.81 3.89
N ALA A 122 -8.47 -4.53 3.18
CA ALA A 122 -9.45 -3.53 3.60
C ALA A 122 -10.09 -3.87 4.96
N LEU A 123 -10.37 -5.16 5.21
CA LEU A 123 -10.86 -5.63 6.50
C LEU A 123 -9.80 -5.45 7.60
N HIS A 124 -8.55 -5.83 7.33
CA HIS A 124 -7.45 -5.70 8.30
C HIS A 124 -7.16 -4.24 8.67
N GLU A 125 -7.13 -3.34 7.69
CA GLU A 125 -6.98 -1.90 7.92
C GLU A 125 -8.14 -1.31 8.73
N ALA A 126 -9.34 -1.85 8.56
CA ALA A 126 -10.51 -1.51 9.37
C ALA A 126 -10.53 -2.21 10.75
N GLY A 127 -9.45 -2.91 11.10
CA GLY A 127 -9.31 -3.60 12.38
C GLY A 127 -10.09 -4.91 12.46
N TRP A 128 -10.37 -5.60 11.36
CA TRP A 128 -10.96 -6.93 11.36
C TRP A 128 -9.91 -8.01 11.09
N THR A 129 -9.93 -9.06 11.89
CA THR A 129 -9.00 -10.19 11.76
C THR A 129 -9.75 -11.51 11.71
N TRP A 130 -9.23 -12.45 10.93
CA TRP A 130 -9.75 -13.80 10.84
C TRP A 130 -9.24 -14.64 12.02
N GLN A 131 -10.17 -15.19 12.79
CA GLN A 131 -9.86 -15.97 13.98
C GLN A 131 -9.87 -17.49 13.72
N LYS A 132 -9.26 -18.26 14.63
CA LYS A 132 -9.15 -19.72 14.52
C LYS A 132 -10.49 -20.44 14.48
N ASP A 133 -11.52 -19.84 15.07
CA ASP A 133 -12.90 -20.34 15.06
C ASP A 133 -13.63 -20.03 13.74
N ARG A 134 -12.91 -19.53 12.73
CA ARG A 134 -13.43 -19.18 11.40
C ARG A 134 -14.45 -18.06 11.43
N THR A 135 -14.29 -17.14 12.37
CA THR A 135 -15.07 -15.90 12.44
C THR A 135 -14.18 -14.69 12.22
N TRP A 136 -14.78 -13.61 11.71
CA TRP A 136 -14.13 -12.30 11.68
C TRP A 136 -14.39 -11.59 13.00
N CYS A 137 -13.33 -11.15 13.67
CA CYS A 137 -13.45 -10.38 14.90
C CYS A 137 -12.79 -9.02 14.74
N LYS A 138 -13.37 -8.01 15.39
CA LYS A 138 -12.77 -6.69 15.48
C LYS A 138 -11.57 -6.77 16.44
N THR A 139 -10.38 -6.56 15.91
CA THR A 139 -9.12 -6.45 16.64
C THR A 139 -9.27 -5.46 17.80
N GLY A 140 -8.80 -5.83 18.98
CA GLY A 140 -8.93 -5.04 20.20
C GLY A 140 -10.31 -5.13 20.85
N THR A 141 -11.29 -5.87 20.31
CA THR A 141 -12.58 -6.09 20.98
C THR A 141 -12.63 -7.50 21.57
N VAL A 142 -12.69 -7.61 22.89
CA VAL A 142 -12.86 -8.89 23.60
C VAL A 142 -14.25 -8.90 24.22
N THR A 143 -15.06 -9.90 23.86
CA THR A 143 -16.34 -10.14 24.54
C THR A 143 -16.07 -10.78 25.90
N ARG A 144 -16.29 -10.04 26.99
CA ARG A 144 -16.19 -10.56 28.35
C ARG A 144 -17.58 -10.69 28.96
N LYS A 145 -17.81 -11.79 29.68
CA LYS A 145 -19.05 -11.99 30.42
C LYS A 145 -18.95 -11.24 31.76
N ARG A 146 -19.69 -10.14 31.92
CA ARG A 146 -19.80 -9.41 33.18
C ARG A 146 -21.23 -9.55 33.69
N ASN A 147 -21.40 -10.11 34.88
CA ASN A 147 -22.72 -10.43 35.46
C ASN A 147 -23.64 -11.22 34.50
N GLY A 148 -23.09 -12.19 33.77
CA GLY A 148 -23.87 -13.05 32.88
C GLY A 148 -24.20 -12.46 31.50
N VAL A 149 -23.98 -11.15 31.29
CA VAL A 149 -24.20 -10.46 30.01
C VAL A 149 -22.90 -10.41 29.20
N PRO A 150 -22.92 -10.75 27.90
CA PRO A 150 -21.78 -10.51 27.03
C PRO A 150 -21.62 -9.00 26.81
N VAL A 151 -20.48 -8.45 27.25
CA VAL A 151 -20.11 -7.04 27.05
C VAL A 151 -18.91 -6.98 26.12
N GLU A 152 -19.01 -6.24 25.02
CA GLU A 152 -17.88 -5.90 24.16
C GLU A 152 -16.97 -4.92 24.90
N VAL A 153 -15.74 -5.34 25.18
CA VAL A 153 -14.71 -4.48 25.76
C VAL A 153 -13.72 -4.15 24.65
N THR A 154 -13.73 -2.91 24.18
CA THR A 154 -12.75 -2.38 23.22
C THR A 154 -11.52 -1.87 23.98
N ASP A 155 -10.35 -2.38 23.62
CA ASP A 155 -9.05 -1.92 24.10
C ASP A 155 -8.80 -0.47 23.65
N PRO A 156 -8.60 0.48 24.56
CA PRO A 156 -8.41 1.89 24.22
C PRO A 156 -7.17 2.17 23.38
N GLU A 157 -6.14 1.30 23.36
CA GLU A 157 -4.96 1.46 22.47
C GLU A 157 -5.24 1.11 21.00
N ALA A 158 -6.38 0.45 20.70
CA ALA A 158 -6.75 0.10 19.32
C ALA A 158 -7.38 1.27 18.53
N GLU A 159 -7.80 2.34 19.21
CA GLU A 159 -8.38 3.56 18.59
C GLU A 159 -7.32 4.46 17.92
N GLU A 160 -6.03 4.30 18.22
CA GLU A 160 -5.00 5.29 17.85
C GLU A 160 -4.47 5.19 16.40
N LYS A 161 -5.00 4.29 15.56
CA LYS A 161 -4.82 4.40 14.10
C LYS A 161 -6.04 5.02 13.45
N LYS A 162 -6.28 6.30 13.76
CA LYS A 162 -7.12 7.16 12.92
C LYS A 162 -6.29 7.60 11.71
N LEU A 163 -6.79 7.22 10.53
CA LEU A 163 -6.47 7.82 9.22
C LEU A 163 -6.70 9.34 9.26
#